data_AF-A0A3L6FAC9-F1
#
_entry.id   AF-A0A3L6FAC9-F1
#
_cell.length_a   1.000
_cell.length_b   1.000
_cell.length_c   1.000
_cell.angle_alpha   90.00
_cell.angle_beta   90.00
_cell.angle_gamma   90.00
#
_symmetry.space_group_name_H-M   'P 1'
#
loop_
_entity.id
_entity.type
_entity.pdbx_description
1 polymer ?
#
loop_
_entity_poly.entity_id
_entity_poly.type
_entity_poly.pdbx_seq_one_letter_code
_entity_poly.pdbx_strand_id
1 'polypeptide(L)'
;MDEVTQAVENLKKEWGQAVSQLDENITAIESCGKTGKGTEEANYLPRLNGSAQDALQLLKSLQFQLDLLAQQLPTFDEVQSGQATLKSWDEQYKKTLLLGDGEESTIRRRNLQPLLSQTSDCVHV
;
A
#
# COMPACT_ATOMS: atom_id res chain seq x y z
N MET A 1 -19.82 -16.89 18.75
CA MET A 1 -18.55 -16.41 18.17
C MET A 1 -18.14 -15.21 18.99
N ASP A 2 -16.91 -15.19 19.47
CA ASP A 2 -16.38 -14.09 20.28
C ASP A 2 -16.26 -12.81 19.40
N GLU A 3 -16.60 -11.65 19.97
CA GLU A 3 -16.71 -10.38 19.23
C GLU A 3 -15.34 -9.90 18.72
N VAL A 4 -14.28 -10.12 19.52
CA VAL A 4 -12.89 -9.83 19.14
C VAL A 4 -12.43 -10.77 18.03
N THR A 5 -12.80 -12.05 18.12
CA THR A 5 -12.50 -13.05 17.09
C THR A 5 -13.15 -12.70 15.75
N GLN A 6 -14.41 -12.27 15.75
CA GLN A 6 -15.10 -11.84 14.53
C GLN A 6 -14.46 -10.58 13.92
N ALA A 7 -14.05 -9.64 14.77
CA ALA A 7 -13.34 -8.44 14.33
C ALA A 7 -12.02 -8.79 13.64
N VAL A 8 -11.23 -9.71 14.21
CA VAL A 8 -9.96 -10.20 13.61
C VAL A 8 -10.20 -10.85 12.25
N GLU A 9 -11.26 -11.65 12.08
CA GLU A 9 -11.60 -12.25 10.78
C GLU A 9 -11.98 -11.22 9.72
N ASN A 10 -12.78 -10.21 10.08
CA ASN A 10 -13.13 -9.14 9.16
C ASN A 10 -11.90 -8.33 8.76
N LEU A 11 -11.01 -8.07 9.72
CA LEU A 11 -9.75 -7.38 9.48
C LEU A 11 -8.84 -8.13 8.51
N LYS A 12 -8.81 -9.47 8.60
CA LYS A 12 -8.10 -10.33 7.63
C LYS A 12 -8.67 -10.23 6.22
N LYS A 13 -10.00 -10.11 6.08
CA LYS A 13 -10.64 -9.92 4.77
C LYS A 13 -10.29 -8.55 4.19
N GLU A 14 -10.40 -7.49 4.99
CA GLU A 14 -10.03 -6.12 4.59
C GLU A 14 -8.56 -6.03 4.16
N TRP A 15 -7.66 -6.68 4.90
CA TRP A 15 -6.25 -6.78 4.52
C TRP A 15 -6.07 -7.41 3.13
N GLY A 16 -6.73 -8.54 2.88
CA GLY A 16 -6.65 -9.21 1.57
C GLY A 16 -7.15 -8.34 0.42
N GLN A 17 -8.22 -7.58 0.64
CA GLN A 17 -8.75 -6.63 -0.34
C GLN A 17 -7.80 -5.46 -0.59
N ALA A 18 -7.23 -4.88 0.48
CA ALA A 18 -6.29 -3.77 0.37
C ALA A 18 -4.99 -4.18 -0.35
N VAL A 19 -4.45 -5.37 -0.06
CA VAL A 19 -3.29 -5.93 -0.78
C VAL A 19 -3.62 -6.16 -2.26
N SER A 20 -4.76 -6.76 -2.57
CA SER A 20 -5.17 -7.00 -3.96
C SER A 20 -5.29 -5.69 -4.75
N GLN A 21 -5.91 -4.67 -4.14
CA GLN A 21 -6.03 -3.35 -4.75
C GLN A 21 -4.67 -2.67 -4.98
N LEU A 22 -3.74 -2.85 -4.04
CA LEU A 22 -2.39 -2.31 -4.14
C LEU A 22 -1.60 -2.98 -5.27
N ASP A 23 -1.68 -4.31 -5.41
CA ASP A 23 -1.05 -5.05 -6.51
C ASP A 23 -1.62 -4.66 -7.87
N GLU A 24 -2.94 -4.46 -7.98
CA GLU A 24 -3.59 -3.94 -9.19
C GLU A 24 -3.08 -2.55 -9.55
N ASN A 25 -2.99 -1.65 -8.55
CA ASN A 25 -2.48 -0.30 -8.75
C ASN A 25 -1.02 -0.31 -9.20
N ILE A 26 -0.16 -1.13 -8.59
CA ILE A 26 1.24 -1.29 -8.97
C ILE A 26 1.34 -1.81 -10.41
N THR A 27 0.59 -2.86 -10.75
CA THR A 27 0.55 -3.42 -12.11
C THR A 27 0.10 -2.38 -13.14
N ALA A 28 -0.91 -1.58 -12.82
CA ALA A 28 -1.38 -0.50 -13.67
C ALA A 28 -0.33 0.61 -13.85
N ILE A 29 0.40 0.96 -12.77
CA ILE A 29 1.52 1.91 -12.82
C ILE A 29 2.67 1.39 -13.69
N GLU A 30 3.01 0.11 -13.58
CA GLU A 30 4.06 -0.53 -14.39
C GLU A 30 3.70 -0.67 -15.86
N SER A 31 2.41 -0.82 -16.17
CA SER A 31 1.91 -0.83 -17.55
C SER A 31 1.96 0.57 -18.18
N CYS A 32 1.94 1.62 -17.37
CA CYS A 32 1.89 3.01 -17.81
C CYS A 32 3.26 3.43 -18.38
N GLY A 33 3.33 3.62 -19.70
CA GLY A 33 4.56 3.91 -20.44
C GLY A 33 4.92 2.87 -21.49
N LYS A 34 4.32 1.67 -21.47
CA LYS A 34 4.48 0.68 -22.55
C LYS A 34 3.54 0.94 -23.74
N THR A 35 2.49 1.74 -23.54
CA THR A 35 1.38 1.93 -24.50
C THR A 35 1.49 3.15 -25.42
N GLY A 36 2.48 4.03 -25.22
CA GLY A 36 2.74 5.17 -26.13
C GLY A 36 1.64 6.24 -26.15
N LYS A 37 0.81 6.35 -25.09
CA LYS A 37 -0.29 7.32 -24.98
C LYS A 37 0.03 8.39 -23.91
N GLY A 38 1.05 9.19 -24.18
CA GLY A 38 1.69 10.08 -23.20
C GLY A 38 0.81 11.12 -22.50
N THR A 39 -0.31 11.56 -23.09
CA THR A 39 -1.21 12.57 -22.47
C THR A 39 -2.29 11.99 -21.56
N GLU A 40 -2.75 10.77 -21.84
CA GLU A 40 -3.78 10.10 -21.05
C GLU A 40 -3.12 9.44 -19.82
N GLU A 41 -2.02 8.72 -20.03
CA GLU A 41 -1.20 8.08 -18.98
C GLU A 41 -0.71 9.09 -17.92
N ALA A 42 -0.34 10.31 -18.31
CA ALA A 42 0.10 11.37 -17.38
C ALA A 42 -0.99 11.81 -16.38
N ASN A 43 -2.28 11.70 -16.74
CA ASN A 43 -3.40 12.05 -15.84
C ASN A 43 -3.81 10.89 -14.92
N TYR A 44 -3.61 9.64 -15.36
CA TYR A 44 -3.94 8.46 -14.56
C TYR A 44 -2.86 8.11 -13.52
N LEU A 45 -1.59 8.34 -13.84
CA LEU A 45 -0.47 8.01 -12.95
C LEU A 45 -0.52 8.68 -11.57
N PRO A 46 -0.82 9.99 -11.43
CA PRO A 46 -0.93 10.64 -10.12
C PRO A 46 -2.06 10.03 -9.28
N ARG A 47 -3.19 9.67 -9.91
CA ARG A 47 -4.35 9.08 -9.22
C ARG A 47 -4.05 7.66 -8.75
N LEU A 48 -3.41 6.84 -9.60
CA LEU A 48 -2.99 5.48 -9.23
C LEU A 48 -1.95 5.51 -8.11
N ASN A 49 -1.00 6.45 -8.17
CA ASN A 49 -0.03 6.65 -7.09
C ASN A 49 -0.70 7.06 -5.78
N GLY A 50 -1.67 8.00 -5.81
CA GLY A 50 -2.44 8.38 -4.63
C GLY A 50 -3.21 7.19 -4.05
N SER A 51 -3.89 6.42 -4.90
CA SER A 51 -4.62 5.22 -4.47
C SER A 51 -3.71 4.14 -3.89
N ALA A 52 -2.51 3.94 -4.45
CA ALA A 52 -1.52 3.03 -3.88
C ALA A 52 -1.02 3.51 -2.50
N GLN A 53 -0.82 4.82 -2.32
CA GLN A 53 -0.44 5.40 -1.02
C GLN A 53 -1.56 5.25 0.02
N ASP A 54 -2.81 5.50 -0.37
CA ASP A 54 -3.98 5.30 0.49
C ASP A 54 -4.10 3.83 0.93
N ALA A 55 -3.89 2.89 -0.01
CA ALA A 55 -3.87 1.46 0.30
C ALA A 55 -2.73 1.10 1.26
N LEU A 56 -1.51 1.62 1.06
CA LEU A 56 -0.39 1.42 2.00
C LEU A 56 -0.70 1.97 3.40
N GLN A 57 -1.34 3.13 3.48
CA GLN A 57 -1.74 3.72 4.77
C GLN A 57 -2.84 2.90 5.45
N LEU A 58 -3.79 2.36 4.67
CA LEU A 58 -4.81 1.44 5.18
C LEU A 58 -4.18 0.15 5.72
N LEU A 59 -3.25 -0.46 5.00
CA LEU A 59 -2.51 -1.64 5.48
C LEU A 59 -1.81 -1.34 6.82
N LYS A 60 -1.18 -0.17 6.96
CA LYS A 60 -0.57 0.23 8.23
C LYS A 60 -1.58 0.38 9.37
N SER A 61 -2.76 0.95 9.10
CA SER A 61 -3.85 1.03 10.08
C SER A 61 -4.32 -0.37 10.50
N LEU A 62 -4.52 -1.27 9.53
CA LEU A 62 -4.96 -2.64 9.78
C LEU A 62 -3.94 -3.43 10.62
N GLN A 63 -2.63 -3.26 10.36
CA GLN A 63 -1.59 -3.84 11.22
C GLN A 63 -1.72 -3.37 12.68
N PHE A 64 -1.91 -2.07 12.91
CA PHE A 64 -2.07 -1.54 14.26
C PHE A 64 -3.33 -2.07 14.94
N GLN A 65 -4.44 -2.15 14.21
CA GLN A 65 -5.69 -2.69 14.74
C GLN A 65 -5.59 -4.18 15.06
N LEU A 66 -4.92 -4.98 14.22
CA LEU A 66 -4.69 -6.40 14.52
C LEU A 66 -3.81 -6.59 15.75
N ASP A 67 -2.78 -5.76 15.96
CA ASP A 67 -1.95 -5.80 17.17
C ASP A 67 -2.75 -5.49 18.44
N LEU A 68 -3.61 -4.48 18.36
CA LEU A 68 -4.50 -4.11 19.46
C LEU A 68 -5.53 -5.22 19.77
N LEU A 69 -6.11 -5.84 18.74
CA LEU A 69 -7.09 -6.93 18.91
C LEU A 69 -6.42 -8.23 19.35
N ALA A 70 -5.23 -8.54 18.84
CA ALA A 70 -4.50 -9.75 19.20
C ALA A 70 -4.18 -9.81 20.69
N GLN A 71 -3.91 -8.66 21.32
CA GLN A 71 -3.69 -8.57 22.77
C GLN A 71 -4.98 -8.72 23.60
N GLN A 72 -6.15 -8.55 22.97
CA GLN A 72 -7.46 -8.66 23.62
C GLN A 72 -8.11 -10.03 23.41
N LEU A 73 -7.45 -10.95 22.69
CA LEU A 73 -7.99 -12.29 22.46
C LEU A 73 -8.03 -13.09 23.78
N PRO A 74 -9.11 -13.86 24.01
CA PRO A 74 -9.37 -14.50 25.30
C PRO A 74 -8.41 -15.67 25.59
N THR A 75 -7.77 -16.23 24.57
CA THR A 75 -6.86 -17.38 24.74
C THR A 75 -5.44 -17.08 24.23
N PHE A 76 -4.46 -17.72 24.85
CA PHE A 76 -3.06 -17.59 24.49
C PHE A 76 -2.77 -18.06 23.05
N ASP A 77 -3.39 -19.17 22.61
CA ASP A 77 -3.27 -19.67 21.23
C ASP A 77 -3.78 -18.65 20.21
N GLU A 78 -4.89 -17.97 20.49
CA GLU A 78 -5.44 -16.94 19.61
C GLU A 78 -4.55 -15.69 19.57
N VAL A 79 -4.02 -15.25 20.72
CA VAL A 79 -3.01 -14.18 20.79
C VAL A 79 -1.79 -14.53 19.94
N GLN A 80 -1.29 -15.77 20.06
CA GLN A 80 -0.12 -16.24 19.31
C GLN A 80 -0.40 -16.30 17.80
N SER A 81 -1.60 -16.74 17.42
CA SER A 81 -2.09 -16.74 16.02
C SER A 81 -2.20 -15.31 15.45
N GLY A 82 -2.69 -14.35 16.24
CA GLY A 82 -2.73 -12.94 15.87
C GLY A 82 -1.32 -12.36 15.64
N GLN A 83 -0.39 -12.64 16.54
CA GLN A 83 1.02 -12.23 16.43
C GLN A 83 1.73 -12.88 15.23
N ALA A 84 1.45 -14.16 14.93
CA ALA A 84 1.96 -14.82 13.72
C ALA A 84 1.39 -14.18 12.44
N THR A 85 0.11 -13.82 12.46
CA THR A 85 -0.54 -13.10 11.35
C THR A 85 0.12 -11.74 11.13
N LEU A 86 0.40 -10.97 12.19
CA LEU A 86 1.10 -9.68 12.11
C LEU A 86 2.48 -9.79 11.46
N LYS A 87 3.26 -10.81 11.83
CA LYS A 87 4.56 -11.06 11.20
C LYS A 87 4.41 -11.33 9.69
N SER A 88 3.44 -12.15 9.31
CA SER A 88 3.16 -12.40 7.89
C SER A 88 2.74 -11.13 7.16
N TRP A 89 1.93 -10.27 7.79
CA TRP A 89 1.51 -8.98 7.23
C TRP A 89 2.67 -8.00 7.08
N ASP A 90 3.61 -7.98 8.03
CA ASP A 90 4.80 -7.15 7.95
C ASP A 90 5.74 -7.60 6.81
N GLU A 91 5.91 -8.91 6.63
CA GLU A 91 6.65 -9.47 5.50
C GLU A 91 5.99 -9.15 4.16
N GLN A 92 4.67 -9.32 4.06
CA GLN A 92 3.88 -8.94 2.88
C GLN A 92 4.03 -7.45 2.58
N TYR A 93 3.81 -6.59 3.57
CA TYR A 93 3.93 -5.13 3.43
C TYR A 93 5.33 -4.72 2.97
N LYS A 94 6.38 -5.29 3.57
CA LYS A 94 7.76 -5.05 3.16
C LYS A 94 8.01 -5.55 1.74
N LYS A 95 7.50 -6.72 1.37
CA LYS A 95 7.61 -7.25 0.01
C LYS A 95 6.93 -6.32 -1.00
N THR A 96 5.73 -5.82 -0.74
CA THR A 96 5.04 -4.89 -1.64
C THR A 96 5.75 -3.54 -1.72
N LEU A 97 6.33 -3.07 -0.61
CA LEU A 97 7.15 -1.87 -0.59
C LEU A 97 8.47 -2.04 -1.38
N LEU A 98 9.11 -3.22 -1.25
CA LEU A 98 10.38 -3.57 -1.89
C LEU A 98 10.24 -4.05 -3.33
N LEU A 99 9.07 -4.54 -3.75
CA LEU A 99 8.77 -4.78 -5.17
C LEU A 99 8.67 -3.48 -5.96
N GLY A 100 8.50 -2.34 -5.28
CA GLY A 100 8.72 -1.01 -5.84
C GLY A 100 10.21 -0.62 -5.96
N ASP A 101 11.15 -1.45 -5.50
CA ASP A 101 12.59 -1.14 -5.38
C ASP A 101 13.38 -1.57 -6.63
N GLY A 102 12.96 -1.05 -7.79
CA GLY A 102 13.92 -0.58 -8.77
C GLY A 102 14.48 0.76 -8.30
N GLU A 103 15.44 0.75 -7.36
CA GLU A 103 16.31 1.84 -6.88
C GLU A 103 15.73 3.15 -6.33
N GLU A 104 14.43 3.43 -6.39
CA GLU A 104 13.81 4.60 -5.73
C GLU A 104 12.33 4.53 -6.10
N SER A 105 11.49 4.04 -5.18
CA SER A 105 10.09 3.67 -5.45
C SER A 105 9.45 4.66 -6.42
N THR A 106 8.98 4.25 -7.58
CA THR A 106 8.29 5.10 -8.57
C THR A 106 7.11 5.90 -7.96
N ILE A 107 6.56 5.41 -6.84
CA ILE A 107 5.55 6.06 -5.99
C ILE A 107 6.13 7.23 -5.15
N ARG A 108 7.38 7.13 -4.66
CA ARG A 108 8.12 8.23 -3.99
C ARG A 108 8.85 9.14 -4.98
N ARG A 109 9.44 8.58 -6.04
CA ARG A 109 10.18 9.28 -7.11
C ARG A 109 9.31 10.31 -7.83
N ARG A 110 8.05 9.97 -8.12
CA ARG A 110 7.08 10.93 -8.73
C ARG A 110 6.49 11.95 -7.76
N ASN A 111 6.65 11.80 -6.44
CA ASN A 111 6.21 12.82 -5.47
C ASN A 111 7.27 13.90 -5.24
N LEU A 112 8.56 13.63 -5.51
CA LEU A 112 9.64 14.62 -5.37
C LEU A 112 9.98 15.37 -6.66
N GLN A 113 9.45 14.98 -7.82
CA GLN A 113 9.72 15.67 -9.08
C GLN A 113 8.82 16.88 -9.41
N PRO A 114 7.52 16.96 -9.04
CA PRO A 114 6.73 18.15 -9.39
C PRO A 114 7.09 19.40 -8.56
N LEU A 115 7.81 19.23 -7.45
CA LEU A 115 8.22 20.35 -6.58
C LEU A 115 9.59 20.95 -6.95
N LEU A 116 10.40 20.28 -7.77
CA LEU A 116 11.74 20.75 -8.16
C LEU A 116 11.90 21.07 -9.65
N SER A 117 10.97 20.67 -10.52
CA SER A 117 10.98 21.07 -11.94
C SER A 117 9.98 22.16 -12.32
N GLN A 118 9.10 22.60 -11.40
CA GLN A 118 8.23 23.77 -11.63
C GLN A 118 8.85 25.12 -11.22
N THR A 119 10.13 25.14 -10.80
CA THR A 119 10.85 26.39 -10.49
C THR A 119 12.05 26.68 -11.38
N SER A 120 12.26 25.92 -12.46
CA SER A 120 13.30 26.22 -13.45
C SER A 120 12.91 25.69 -14.83
N ASP A 121 11.97 26.37 -15.49
CA ASP A 121 11.98 26.57 -16.96
C ASP A 121 10.89 27.57 -17.39
N CYS A 122 10.79 28.67 -16.65
CA CYS A 122 10.21 29.94 -17.13
C CYS A 122 11.32 30.97 -17.34
N VAL A 123 12.41 30.64 -18.04
CA VAL A 123 13.33 31.63 -18.63
C VAL A 123 13.90 31.06 -19.94
N HIS A 124 13.71 31.81 -21.03
CA HIS A 124 14.14 31.57 -22.42
C HIS A 124 13.25 30.58 -23.20
N VAL A 125 12.46 30.99 -24.20
CA VAL A 125 12.63 32.00 -25.26
C VAL A 125 11.41 32.90 -25.40
#